data_AF-A0A9E6BRS1-F1
#
_entry.id   AF-A0A9E6BRS1-F1
#
_cell.length_a   1.000
_cell.length_b   1.000
_cell.length_c   1.000
_cell.angle_alpha   90.00
_cell.angle_beta   90.00
_cell.angle_gamma   90.00
#
_symmetry.space_group_name_H-M   'P 1'
#
loop_
_entity.id
_entity.type
_entity.pdbx_description
1 polymer ?
#
loop_
_entity_poly.entity_id
_entity_poly.type
_entity_poly.pdbx_seq_one_letter_code
_entity_poly.pdbx_strand_id
1 'polypeptide(L)'
;MEKFPVAPLDLSVGQKLTLTVIAKDGDTLNGPHTSHGEKYAFRIVSTEELLSILYQRELNLRQRFEQALTEMKQVRETLERHAARLQTPASRPDGSGRSGSSRAADSPDERSAVSTTTDRALQTVRKDANESAEIELAFRDIRDEVVNNAVQTSQMLERLDERIIAPLQRINSDLYPAVDQALGLLRLATENGRPLREPLDESIRRLTALIARMEQVLQEMHKLETFQEVLETLKAIIRQQRELAEKTKSQHKKQLIEKLKGLGLEPE
;
A
#
# COMPACT_ATOMS: atom_id res chain seq x y z
N MET A 1 0.78 -26.28 6.59
CA MET A 1 1.96 -26.05 5.73
C MET A 1 3.06 -27.01 6.16
N GLU A 2 3.56 -27.80 5.24
CA GLU A 2 4.72 -28.67 5.44
C GLU A 2 5.99 -27.80 5.41
N LYS A 3 6.86 -27.91 6.41
CA LYS A 3 8.08 -27.11 6.50
C LYS A 3 9.22 -27.87 5.84
N PHE A 4 9.89 -27.24 4.88
CA PHE A 4 11.05 -27.82 4.21
C PHE A 4 12.34 -27.32 4.86
N PRO A 5 13.08 -28.16 5.62
CA PRO A 5 14.32 -27.74 6.26
C PRO A 5 15.40 -27.53 5.20
N VAL A 6 15.84 -26.29 5.01
CA VAL A 6 16.91 -25.93 4.07
C VAL A 6 18.31 -26.02 4.67
N ALA A 7 18.44 -26.21 5.99
CA ALA A 7 19.73 -26.35 6.68
C ALA A 7 20.65 -27.44 6.10
N PRO A 8 20.15 -28.60 5.64
CA PRO A 8 21.00 -29.63 5.02
C PRO A 8 21.59 -29.25 3.65
N LEU A 9 21.10 -28.18 3.03
CA LEU A 9 21.55 -27.74 1.69
C LEU A 9 22.80 -26.85 1.74
N ASP A 10 23.30 -26.51 2.94
CA ASP A 10 24.51 -25.70 3.19
C ASP A 10 24.61 -24.45 2.30
N LEU A 11 23.50 -23.72 2.22
CA LEU A 11 23.36 -22.57 1.33
C LEU A 11 24.05 -21.33 1.90
N SER A 12 24.86 -20.68 1.08
CA SER A 12 25.54 -19.42 1.40
C SER A 12 24.74 -18.20 0.92
N VAL A 13 24.91 -17.06 1.60
CA VAL A 13 24.31 -15.78 1.20
C VAL A 13 24.71 -15.41 -0.24
N GLY A 14 23.74 -15.00 -1.05
CA GLY A 14 23.91 -14.67 -2.46
C GLY A 14 23.61 -15.82 -3.42
N GLN A 15 23.46 -17.06 -2.94
CA GLN A 15 23.08 -18.19 -3.79
C GLN A 15 21.61 -18.15 -4.21
N LYS A 16 21.28 -18.85 -5.28
CA LYS A 16 19.90 -19.04 -5.76
C LYS A 16 19.45 -20.47 -5.50
N LEU A 17 18.30 -20.62 -4.84
CA LEU A 17 17.65 -21.91 -4.62
C LEU A 17 16.45 -22.00 -5.57
N THR A 18 16.41 -23.01 -6.44
CA THR A 18 15.23 -23.27 -7.27
C THR A 18 14.48 -24.47 -6.72
N LEU A 19 13.21 -24.26 -6.35
CA LEU A 19 12.31 -25.29 -5.89
C LEU A 19 11.36 -25.70 -7.03
N THR A 20 11.10 -26.99 -7.18
CA THR A 20 10.12 -27.51 -8.13
C THR A 20 9.43 -28.71 -7.49
N VAL A 21 8.11 -28.72 -7.54
CA VAL A 21 7.32 -29.87 -7.07
C VAL A 21 7.22 -30.86 -8.22
N ILE A 22 7.47 -32.14 -7.93
CA ILE A 22 7.35 -33.23 -8.90
C ILE A 22 6.28 -34.17 -8.37
N ALA A 23 5.21 -34.36 -9.14
CA ALA A 23 4.18 -35.34 -8.84
C ALA A 23 4.42 -36.58 -9.69
N LYS A 24 4.36 -37.75 -9.06
CA LYS A 24 4.49 -39.06 -9.70
C LYS A 24 3.19 -39.82 -9.50
N ASP A 25 2.56 -40.27 -10.57
CA ASP A 25 1.36 -41.09 -10.47
C ASP A 25 1.69 -42.55 -10.11
N GLY A 26 0.64 -43.29 -9.76
CA GLY A 26 0.73 -44.71 -9.42
C GLY A 26 0.46 -45.65 -10.59
N ASP A 27 0.65 -45.22 -11.85
CA ASP A 27 0.38 -46.08 -13.01
C ASP A 27 1.36 -47.27 -13.05
N THR A 28 0.86 -48.46 -12.73
CA THR A 28 1.60 -49.72 -12.78
C THR A 28 1.48 -50.45 -14.12
N LEU A 29 0.64 -49.96 -15.05
CA LEU A 29 0.38 -50.57 -16.36
C LEU A 29 1.30 -50.03 -17.45
N ASN A 30 1.50 -48.71 -17.53
CA ASN A 30 2.38 -48.08 -18.53
C ASN A 30 3.73 -47.61 -17.95
N GLY A 31 3.87 -47.70 -16.63
CA GLY A 31 4.95 -47.08 -15.87
C GLY A 31 4.53 -45.71 -15.33
N PRO A 32 5.12 -45.28 -14.20
CA PRO A 32 4.66 -44.10 -13.51
C PRO A 32 4.99 -42.83 -14.29
N HIS A 33 3.98 -42.03 -14.61
CA HIS A 33 4.16 -40.74 -15.24
C HIS A 33 4.58 -39.69 -14.20
N THR A 34 5.46 -38.79 -14.63
CA THR A 34 5.95 -37.71 -13.78
C THR A 34 5.58 -36.37 -14.40
N SER A 35 4.94 -35.51 -13.62
CA SER A 35 4.66 -34.13 -14.01
C SER A 35 5.44 -33.16 -13.14
N HIS A 36 6.02 -32.15 -13.76
CA HIS A 36 6.75 -31.08 -13.07
C HIS A 36 5.82 -29.88 -12.88
N GLY A 37 5.79 -29.36 -11.65
CA GLY A 37 5.15 -28.09 -11.33
C GLY A 37 5.99 -26.88 -11.75
N GLU A 38 5.50 -25.69 -11.38
CA GLU A 38 6.21 -24.43 -11.58
C GLU A 38 7.56 -24.39 -10.84
N LYS A 39 8.52 -23.68 -11.42
CA LYS A 39 9.85 -23.47 -10.82
C LYS A 39 9.84 -22.17 -10.01
N TYR A 40 10.04 -22.28 -8.70
CA TYR A 40 10.18 -21.13 -7.81
C TYR A 40 11.64 -20.84 -7.54
N ALA A 41 12.11 -19.65 -7.92
CA ALA A 41 13.49 -19.23 -7.70
C ALA A 41 13.58 -18.29 -6.50
N PHE A 42 14.32 -18.71 -5.48
CA PHE A 42 14.61 -17.95 -4.27
C PHE A 42 16.06 -17.46 -4.27
N ARG A 43 16.30 -16.31 -3.66
CA ARG A 43 17.65 -15.79 -3.40
C ARG A 43 17.92 -15.87 -1.91
N ILE A 44 19.05 -16.46 -1.54
CA ILE A 44 19.48 -16.55 -0.15
C ILE A 44 20.08 -15.21 0.24
N VAL A 45 19.50 -14.58 1.26
CA VAL A 45 19.87 -13.25 1.75
C VAL A 45 20.17 -13.31 3.24
N SER A 46 20.87 -12.30 3.75
CA SER A 46 20.99 -12.16 5.21
C SER A 46 19.67 -11.69 5.82
N THR A 47 19.48 -11.92 7.11
CA THR A 47 18.31 -11.42 7.85
C THR A 47 18.14 -9.91 7.73
N GLU A 48 19.25 -9.16 7.82
CA GLU A 48 19.24 -7.70 7.68
C GLU A 48 18.81 -7.24 6.28
N GLU A 49 19.25 -7.96 5.25
CA GLU A 49 18.88 -7.69 3.87
C GLU A 49 17.40 -8.02 3.62
N LEU A 50 16.91 -9.15 4.11
CA LEU A 50 15.50 -9.52 4.03
C LEU A 50 14.61 -8.45 4.66
N LEU A 51 14.93 -8.06 5.90
CA LEU A 51 14.20 -7.01 6.60
C LEU A 51 14.21 -5.70 5.81
N SER A 52 15.37 -5.32 5.25
CA SER A 52 15.48 -4.13 4.39
C SER A 52 14.54 -4.17 3.18
N ILE A 53 14.44 -5.33 2.51
CA ILE A 53 13.56 -5.52 1.36
C ILE A 53 12.10 -5.45 1.78
N LEU A 54 11.73 -6.13 2.87
CA LEU A 54 10.36 -6.12 3.41
C LEU A 54 9.92 -4.72 3.81
N TYR A 55 10.79 -3.92 4.44
CA TYR A 55 10.50 -2.54 4.78
C TYR A 55 10.33 -1.64 3.55
N GLN A 56 11.15 -1.82 2.51
CA GLN A 56 10.98 -1.07 1.26
C GLN A 56 9.64 -1.39 0.60
N ARG A 57 9.22 -2.66 0.60
CA ARG A 57 7.89 -3.06 0.12
C ARG A 57 6.78 -2.40 0.96
N GLU A 58 6.89 -2.46 2.28
CA GLU A 58 5.93 -1.83 3.20
C GLU A 58 5.81 -0.31 2.95
N LEU A 59 6.93 0.40 2.75
CA LEU A 59 6.93 1.82 2.42
C LEU A 59 6.19 2.12 1.11
N ASN A 60 6.40 1.30 0.08
CA ASN A 60 5.68 1.45 -1.18
C ASN A 60 4.17 1.21 -1.02
N LEU A 61 3.77 0.19 -0.24
CA LEU A 61 2.37 -0.07 0.07
C LEU A 61 1.72 1.09 0.83
N ARG A 62 2.45 1.69 1.78
CA ARG A 62 2.00 2.90 2.48
C ARG A 62 1.75 4.06 1.52
N GLN A 63 2.69 4.35 0.62
CA GLN A 63 2.52 5.44 -0.36
C GLN A 63 1.31 5.21 -1.26
N ARG A 64 1.08 3.97 -1.71
CA ARG A 64 -0.12 3.58 -2.45
C ARG A 64 -1.39 3.79 -1.62
N PHE A 65 -1.39 3.41 -0.35
CA PHE A 65 -2.53 3.60 0.55
C PHE A 65 -2.81 5.09 0.85
N GLU A 66 -1.77 5.91 0.98
CA GLU A 66 -1.88 7.36 1.16
C GLU A 66 -2.50 8.04 -0.06
N GLN A 67 -2.14 7.58 -1.25
CA GLN A 67 -2.75 8.04 -2.50
C GLN A 67 -4.26 7.71 -2.52
N ALA A 68 -4.64 6.48 -2.19
CA ALA A 68 -6.06 6.09 -2.08
C ALA A 68 -6.82 6.92 -1.02
N LEU A 69 -6.19 7.18 0.14
CA LEU A 69 -6.77 8.07 1.15
C LEU A 69 -7.01 9.49 0.61
N THR A 70 -6.07 10.02 -0.17
CA THR A 70 -6.18 11.35 -0.78
C THR A 70 -7.32 11.39 -1.80
N GLU A 71 -7.47 10.35 -2.62
CA GLU A 71 -8.59 10.20 -3.56
C GLU A 71 -9.94 10.17 -2.82
N MET A 72 -10.06 9.41 -1.72
CA MET A 72 -11.27 9.36 -0.90
C MET A 72 -11.62 10.73 -0.27
N LYS A 73 -10.62 11.48 0.19
CA LYS A 73 -10.81 12.86 0.69
C LYS A 73 -11.34 13.80 -0.38
N GLN A 74 -10.82 13.72 -1.61
CA GLN A 74 -11.29 14.52 -2.75
C GLN A 74 -12.73 14.18 -3.15
N VAL A 75 -13.11 12.90 -3.09
CA VAL A 75 -14.49 12.47 -3.32
C VAL A 75 -15.42 13.10 -2.27
N ARG A 76 -15.07 13.00 -0.99
CA ARG A 76 -15.86 13.60 0.10
C ARG A 76 -16.02 15.11 -0.07
N GLU A 77 -14.92 15.83 -0.30
CA GLU A 77 -14.94 17.29 -0.49
C GLU A 77 -15.83 17.69 -1.68
N THR A 78 -15.79 16.91 -2.77
CA THR A 78 -16.64 17.15 -3.93
C THR A 78 -18.12 17.01 -3.59
N LEU A 79 -18.50 15.98 -2.81
CA LEU A 79 -19.89 15.81 -2.37
C LEU A 79 -20.31 16.89 -1.37
N GLU A 80 -19.45 17.30 -0.45
CA GLU A 80 -19.70 18.40 0.49
C GLU A 80 -19.96 19.72 -0.24
N ARG A 81 -19.20 20.01 -1.32
CA ARG A 81 -19.46 21.17 -2.19
C ARG A 81 -20.85 21.12 -2.83
N HIS A 82 -21.33 19.96 -3.25
CA HIS A 82 -22.70 19.80 -3.76
C HIS A 82 -23.74 19.95 -2.64
N ALA A 83 -23.48 19.41 -1.45
CA ALA A 83 -24.38 19.53 -0.31
C ALA A 83 -24.56 21.00 0.12
N ALA A 84 -23.48 21.78 0.14
CA ALA A 84 -23.52 23.20 0.47
C ALA A 84 -24.33 24.02 -0.54
N ARG A 85 -24.23 23.71 -1.84
CA ARG A 85 -25.03 24.36 -2.89
C ARG A 85 -26.53 24.12 -2.71
N LEU A 86 -26.91 22.90 -2.36
CA LEU A 86 -28.30 22.53 -2.08
C LEU A 86 -28.85 23.21 -0.81
N GLN A 87 -27.98 23.60 0.13
CA GLN A 87 -28.37 24.30 1.36
C GLN A 87 -28.48 25.81 1.19
N THR A 88 -27.76 26.39 0.23
CA THR A 88 -27.77 27.85 0.01
C THR A 88 -29.13 28.23 -0.57
N PRO A 89 -30.01 28.92 0.19
CA PRO A 89 -31.21 29.48 -0.42
C PRO A 89 -30.73 30.51 -1.44
N ALA A 90 -31.25 30.48 -2.66
CA ALA A 90 -30.91 31.46 -3.68
C ALA A 90 -31.04 32.88 -3.11
N SER A 91 -29.92 33.49 -2.74
CA SER A 91 -29.84 34.92 -2.43
C SER A 91 -30.09 35.63 -3.75
N ARG A 92 -31.37 35.92 -4.02
CA ARG A 92 -31.76 36.89 -5.04
C ARG A 92 -31.16 38.23 -4.62
N PRO A 93 -30.42 38.94 -5.48
CA PRO A 93 -30.38 40.39 -5.38
C PRO A 93 -31.80 40.89 -5.61
N ASP A 94 -32.23 41.78 -4.72
CA ASP A 94 -33.57 42.37 -4.71
C ASP A 94 -33.92 42.99 -6.08
N GLY A 95 -35.13 42.73 -6.57
CA GLY A 95 -35.61 43.27 -7.83
C GLY A 95 -36.83 42.57 -8.43
N SER A 96 -37.99 42.83 -7.84
CA SER A 96 -39.35 42.48 -8.32
C SER A 96 -39.86 41.07 -7.99
N GLY A 97 -40.93 41.08 -7.18
CA GLY A 97 -41.55 39.90 -6.62
C GLY A 97 -42.20 39.01 -7.67
N ARG A 98 -42.10 37.71 -7.41
CA ARG A 98 -43.17 36.73 -7.62
C ARG A 98 -42.90 35.55 -6.70
N SER A 99 -43.91 35.29 -5.86
CA SER A 99 -44.02 34.14 -4.99
C SER A 99 -43.71 32.86 -5.77
N GLY A 100 -42.70 32.14 -5.33
CA GLY A 100 -42.17 30.93 -5.94
C GLY A 100 -41.37 30.17 -4.89
N SER A 101 -42.09 29.57 -3.95
CA SER A 101 -41.57 28.71 -2.90
C SER A 101 -40.70 27.57 -3.45
N SER A 102 -39.53 27.37 -2.86
CA SER A 102 -38.79 26.08 -2.77
C SER A 102 -38.38 25.33 -4.05
N ARG A 103 -38.52 25.91 -5.27
CA ARG A 103 -38.21 25.21 -6.53
C ARG A 103 -36.82 25.45 -7.13
N ALA A 104 -35.98 26.28 -6.51
CA ALA A 104 -34.66 26.60 -7.04
C ALA A 104 -33.55 25.59 -6.65
N ALA A 105 -33.76 24.77 -5.62
CA ALA A 105 -32.75 23.86 -5.07
C ALA A 105 -32.64 22.50 -5.80
N ASP A 106 -33.30 22.36 -6.94
CA ASP A 106 -33.40 21.12 -7.71
C ASP A 106 -33.45 21.41 -9.20
N SER A 107 -32.59 22.34 -9.65
CA SER A 107 -32.47 22.62 -11.08
C SER A 107 -32.01 21.35 -11.83
N PRO A 108 -32.53 21.07 -13.05
CA PRO A 108 -32.08 19.93 -13.84
C PRO A 108 -30.56 19.90 -14.04
N ASP A 109 -29.94 21.07 -14.12
CA ASP A 109 -28.49 21.25 -14.26
C ASP A 109 -27.73 20.80 -13.01
N GLU A 110 -28.20 21.14 -11.80
CA GLU A 110 -27.60 20.67 -10.55
C GLU A 110 -27.74 19.16 -10.38
N ARG A 111 -28.90 18.59 -10.73
CA ARG A 111 -29.11 17.14 -10.71
C ARG A 111 -28.17 16.42 -11.67
N SER A 112 -28.01 16.95 -12.89
CA SER A 112 -27.05 16.42 -13.86
C SER A 112 -25.60 16.48 -13.35
N ALA A 113 -25.23 17.58 -12.70
CA ALA A 113 -23.92 17.74 -12.08
C ALA A 113 -23.69 16.74 -10.93
N VAL A 114 -24.69 16.54 -10.06
CA VAL A 114 -24.65 15.54 -8.97
C VAL A 114 -24.56 14.12 -9.54
N SER A 115 -25.33 13.80 -10.60
CA SER A 115 -25.26 12.50 -11.28
C SER A 115 -23.83 12.20 -11.76
N THR A 116 -23.25 13.13 -12.51
CA THR A 116 -21.91 12.97 -13.09
C THR A 116 -20.84 12.84 -12.00
N THR A 117 -20.98 13.59 -10.90
CA THR A 117 -20.09 13.48 -9.74
C THR A 117 -20.26 12.14 -9.02
N THR A 118 -21.50 11.64 -8.89
CA THR A 118 -21.78 10.36 -8.24
C THR A 118 -21.22 9.19 -9.03
N ASP A 119 -21.35 9.21 -10.36
CA ASP A 119 -20.75 8.19 -11.23
C ASP A 119 -19.22 8.18 -11.12
N ARG A 120 -18.58 9.35 -11.12
CA ARG A 120 -17.14 9.49 -10.88
C ARG A 120 -16.74 8.98 -9.50
N ALA A 121 -17.49 9.33 -8.46
CA ALA A 121 -17.25 8.88 -7.09
C ALA A 121 -17.33 7.36 -6.97
N LEU A 122 -18.34 6.72 -7.57
CA LEU A 122 -18.49 5.26 -7.61
C LEU A 122 -17.28 4.59 -8.29
N GLN A 123 -16.83 5.14 -9.42
CA GLN A 123 -15.65 4.60 -10.11
C GLN A 123 -14.39 4.70 -9.25
N THR A 124 -14.14 5.85 -8.62
CA THR A 124 -12.99 6.04 -7.71
C THR A 124 -13.07 5.13 -6.50
N VAL A 125 -14.23 5.02 -5.84
CA VAL A 125 -14.42 4.15 -4.66
C VAL A 125 -14.17 2.69 -5.00
N ARG A 126 -14.66 2.19 -6.14
CA ARG A 126 -14.44 0.80 -6.56
C ARG A 126 -12.99 0.52 -6.93
N LYS A 127 -12.33 1.47 -7.60
CA LYS A 127 -10.89 1.39 -7.88
C LYS A 127 -10.10 1.31 -6.57
N ASP A 128 -10.36 2.22 -5.63
CA ASP A 128 -9.63 2.26 -4.36
C ASP A 128 -9.95 1.07 -3.45
N ALA A 129 -11.16 0.51 -3.53
CA ALA A 129 -11.50 -0.73 -2.84
C ALA A 129 -10.63 -1.91 -3.33
N ASN A 130 -10.43 -2.03 -4.65
CA ASN A 130 -9.55 -3.05 -5.22
C ASN A 130 -8.09 -2.81 -4.83
N GLU A 131 -7.62 -1.57 -4.94
CA GLU A 131 -6.27 -1.17 -4.51
C GLU A 131 -6.02 -1.48 -3.03
N SER A 132 -6.97 -1.16 -2.15
CA SER A 132 -6.91 -1.46 -0.72
C SER A 132 -6.92 -2.97 -0.44
N ALA A 133 -7.64 -3.76 -1.24
CA ALA A 133 -7.61 -5.22 -1.15
C ALA A 133 -6.25 -5.81 -1.58
N GLU A 134 -5.65 -5.28 -2.65
CA GLU A 134 -4.29 -5.66 -3.06
C GLU A 134 -3.25 -5.31 -1.99
N ILE A 135 -3.37 -4.14 -1.36
CA ILE A 135 -2.50 -3.72 -0.27
C ILE A 135 -2.64 -4.66 0.93
N GLU A 136 -3.86 -5.04 1.30
CA GLU A 136 -4.11 -6.02 2.36
C GLU A 136 -3.41 -7.35 2.07
N LEU A 137 -3.58 -7.89 0.86
CA LEU A 137 -2.93 -9.13 0.44
C LEU A 137 -1.41 -9.03 0.50
N ALA A 138 -0.83 -7.93 0.01
CA ALA A 138 0.60 -7.70 0.06
C ALA A 138 1.15 -7.61 1.49
N PHE A 139 0.38 -7.06 2.45
CA PHE A 139 0.75 -7.10 3.86
C PHE A 139 0.69 -8.50 4.47
N ARG A 140 -0.29 -9.33 4.05
CA ARG A 140 -0.33 -10.75 4.43
C ARG A 140 0.89 -11.50 3.89
N ASP A 141 1.29 -11.23 2.65
CA ASP A 141 2.49 -11.82 2.04
C ASP A 141 3.76 -11.43 2.81
N ILE A 142 3.90 -10.14 3.19
CA ILE A 142 5.01 -9.68 4.04
C ILE A 142 5.02 -10.44 5.37
N ARG A 143 3.85 -10.56 6.01
CA ARG A 143 3.71 -11.27 7.28
C ARG A 143 4.08 -12.75 7.16
N ASP A 144 3.67 -13.40 6.09
CA ASP A 144 4.02 -14.80 5.83
C ASP A 144 5.50 -14.97 5.50
N GLU A 145 6.10 -14.03 4.76
CA GLU A 145 7.55 -14.00 4.50
C GLU A 145 8.36 -13.84 5.80
N VAL A 146 7.89 -12.99 6.73
CA VAL A 146 8.51 -12.82 8.06
C VAL A 146 8.47 -14.13 8.87
N VAL A 147 7.31 -14.79 8.91
CA VAL A 147 7.12 -16.04 9.67
C VAL A 147 7.89 -17.21 9.04
N ASN A 148 7.86 -17.33 7.71
CA ASN A 148 8.50 -18.41 6.98
C ASN A 148 10.02 -18.36 7.09
N ASN A 149 10.60 -17.17 7.16
CA ASN A 149 12.06 -16.97 7.33
C ASN A 149 12.51 -16.89 8.79
N ALA A 150 11.60 -17.10 9.76
CA ALA A 150 11.88 -17.05 11.19
C ALA A 150 12.50 -15.72 11.68
N VAL A 151 12.17 -14.60 11.02
CA VAL A 151 12.71 -13.26 11.35
C VAL A 151 11.74 -12.42 12.20
N GLN A 152 10.66 -13.03 12.70
CA GLN A 152 9.61 -12.37 13.46
C GLN A 152 10.06 -11.91 14.85
N THR A 153 9.47 -10.81 15.30
CA THR A 153 9.34 -10.46 16.72
C THR A 153 7.86 -10.40 17.08
N SER A 154 7.51 -10.67 18.35
CA SER A 154 6.11 -10.62 18.80
C SER A 154 5.46 -9.26 18.51
N GLN A 155 6.20 -8.18 18.71
CA GLN A 155 5.74 -6.82 18.43
C GLN A 155 5.49 -6.57 16.93
N MET A 156 6.32 -7.14 16.05
CA MET A 156 6.14 -7.02 14.60
C MET A 156 4.87 -7.75 14.14
N LEU A 157 4.62 -8.95 14.66
CA LEU A 157 3.42 -9.72 14.33
C LEU A 157 2.15 -9.08 14.86
N GLU A 158 2.13 -8.63 16.12
CA GLU A 158 0.97 -7.90 16.69
C GLU A 158 0.61 -6.68 15.82
N ARG A 159 1.62 -5.91 15.39
CA ARG A 159 1.41 -4.76 14.52
C ARG A 159 0.85 -5.15 13.15
N LEU A 160 1.46 -6.13 12.48
CA LEU A 160 1.02 -6.57 11.15
C LEU A 160 -0.39 -7.16 11.22
N ASP A 161 -0.62 -8.11 12.12
CA ASP A 161 -1.88 -8.85 12.21
C ASP A 161 -3.02 -7.98 12.77
N GLU A 162 -2.82 -7.30 13.91
CA GLU A 162 -3.90 -6.64 14.63
C GLU A 162 -4.10 -5.17 14.24
N ARG A 163 -3.03 -4.48 13.84
CA ARG A 163 -3.06 -3.02 13.62
C ARG A 163 -3.06 -2.61 12.15
N ILE A 164 -2.70 -3.51 11.24
CA ILE A 164 -2.69 -3.24 9.80
C ILE A 164 -3.65 -4.18 9.05
N ILE A 165 -3.39 -5.49 9.07
CA ILE A 165 -4.15 -6.48 8.29
C ILE A 165 -5.61 -6.53 8.73
N ALA A 166 -5.89 -6.72 10.03
CA ALA A 166 -7.27 -6.80 10.51
C ALA A 166 -8.07 -5.50 10.27
N PRO A 167 -7.51 -4.29 10.48
CA PRO A 167 -8.16 -3.04 10.08
C PRO A 167 -8.40 -2.88 8.58
N LEU A 168 -7.43 -3.24 7.73
CA LEU A 168 -7.60 -3.23 6.26
C LEU A 168 -8.70 -4.19 5.83
N GLN A 169 -8.73 -5.39 6.40
CA GLN A 169 -9.77 -6.37 6.14
C GLN A 169 -11.17 -5.79 6.44
N ARG A 170 -11.34 -5.10 7.58
CA ARG A 170 -12.62 -4.44 7.91
C ARG A 170 -12.97 -3.29 6.97
N ILE A 171 -11.97 -2.51 6.54
CA ILE A 171 -12.17 -1.45 5.54
C ILE A 171 -12.72 -2.07 4.23
N ASN A 172 -12.13 -3.18 3.78
CA ASN A 172 -12.47 -3.85 2.55
C ASN A 172 -13.80 -4.62 2.61
N SER A 173 -14.10 -5.28 3.73
CA SER A 173 -15.32 -6.09 3.87
C SER A 173 -16.56 -5.28 4.22
N ASP A 174 -16.40 -4.15 4.93
CA ASP A 174 -17.53 -3.45 5.55
C ASP A 174 -17.65 -2.01 5.04
N LEU A 175 -16.58 -1.21 5.09
CA LEU A 175 -16.66 0.23 4.87
C LEU A 175 -16.76 0.61 3.39
N TYR A 176 -15.92 0.02 2.53
CA TYR A 176 -16.01 0.25 1.09
C TYR A 176 -17.38 -0.18 0.52
N PRO A 177 -17.92 -1.38 0.82
CA PRO A 177 -19.26 -1.75 0.39
C PRO A 177 -20.36 -0.81 0.90
N ALA A 178 -20.26 -0.33 2.15
CA ALA A 178 -21.24 0.61 2.69
C ALA A 178 -21.20 1.98 1.99
N VAL A 179 -20.01 2.46 1.59
CA VAL A 179 -19.86 3.67 0.77
C VAL A 179 -20.42 3.46 -0.64
N ASP A 180 -20.10 2.33 -1.29
CA ASP A 180 -20.62 2.01 -2.64
C ASP A 180 -22.15 1.97 -2.65
N GLN A 181 -22.75 1.33 -1.64
CA GLN A 181 -24.21 1.29 -1.47
C GLN A 181 -24.82 2.69 -1.29
N ALA A 182 -24.23 3.53 -0.44
CA ALA A 182 -24.72 4.90 -0.21
C ALA A 182 -24.67 5.76 -1.48
N LEU A 183 -23.56 5.68 -2.22
CA LEU A 183 -23.42 6.36 -3.52
C LEU A 183 -24.37 5.77 -4.57
N GLY A 184 -24.62 4.47 -4.55
CA GLY A 184 -25.64 3.82 -5.37
C GLY A 184 -27.04 4.38 -5.11
N LEU A 185 -27.42 4.53 -3.84
CA LEU A 185 -28.70 5.16 -3.46
C LEU A 185 -28.79 6.62 -3.89
N LEU A 186 -27.69 7.38 -3.80
CA LEU A 186 -27.62 8.76 -4.31
C LEU A 186 -27.82 8.82 -5.83
N ARG A 187 -27.21 7.89 -6.59
CA ARG A 187 -27.39 7.75 -8.04
C ARG A 187 -28.85 7.47 -8.38
N LEU A 188 -29.47 6.49 -7.71
CA LEU A 188 -30.89 6.16 -7.84
C LEU A 188 -31.81 7.34 -7.51
N ALA A 189 -31.49 8.14 -6.48
CA ALA A 189 -32.26 9.32 -6.13
C ALA A 189 -32.18 10.40 -7.21
N THR A 190 -31.01 10.52 -7.85
CA THR A 190 -30.77 11.44 -8.96
C THR A 190 -31.57 11.04 -10.21
N GLU A 191 -31.53 9.76 -10.60
CA GLU A 191 -32.26 9.21 -11.74
C GLU A 191 -33.79 9.32 -11.56
N ASN A 192 -34.29 9.04 -10.34
CA ASN A 192 -35.74 9.02 -10.06
C ASN A 192 -36.33 10.38 -9.67
N GLY A 193 -35.57 11.47 -9.73
CA GLY A 193 -36.08 12.79 -9.35
C GLY A 193 -36.41 12.94 -7.86
N ARG A 194 -35.85 12.09 -6.99
CA ARG A 194 -36.09 12.13 -5.54
C ARG A 194 -35.26 13.23 -4.86
N PRO A 195 -35.62 13.65 -3.63
CA PRO A 195 -34.79 14.59 -2.86
C PRO A 195 -33.37 14.06 -2.66
N LEU A 196 -32.37 14.88 -2.98
CA LEU A 196 -30.96 14.46 -2.97
C LEU A 196 -30.27 14.61 -1.62
N ARG A 197 -30.81 15.45 -0.74
CA ARG A 197 -30.15 15.87 0.51
C ARG A 197 -29.81 14.69 1.42
N GLU A 198 -30.78 13.84 1.72
CA GLU A 198 -30.59 12.71 2.64
C GLU A 198 -29.61 11.66 2.09
N PRO A 199 -29.71 11.18 0.83
CA PRO A 199 -28.71 10.28 0.25
C PRO A 199 -27.30 10.89 0.16
N LEU A 200 -27.20 12.20 -0.07
CA LEU A 200 -25.92 12.91 -0.14
C LEU A 200 -25.26 13.02 1.23
N ASP A 201 -26.02 13.44 2.25
CA ASP A 201 -25.54 13.53 3.64
C ASP A 201 -25.11 12.15 4.17
N GLU A 202 -25.85 11.08 3.82
CA GLU A 202 -25.47 9.70 4.14
C GLU A 202 -24.17 9.28 3.45
N SER A 203 -24.00 9.60 2.17
CA SER A 203 -22.77 9.31 1.43
C SER A 203 -21.54 10.00 2.05
N ILE A 204 -21.69 11.28 2.42
CA ILE A 204 -20.62 12.06 3.10
C ILE A 204 -20.28 11.45 4.47
N ARG A 205 -21.30 11.06 5.25
CA ARG A 205 -21.12 10.40 6.55
C ARG A 205 -20.36 9.07 6.42
N ARG A 206 -20.72 8.24 5.44
CA ARG A 206 -20.04 6.96 5.18
C ARG A 206 -18.60 7.16 4.75
N LEU A 207 -18.34 8.09 3.83
CA LEU A 207 -16.98 8.47 3.40
C LEU A 207 -16.15 9.00 4.58
N THR A 208 -16.74 9.79 5.46
CA THR A 208 -16.04 10.31 6.65
C THR A 208 -15.60 9.18 7.59
N ALA A 209 -16.47 8.19 7.82
CA ALA A 209 -16.12 7.02 8.61
C ALA A 209 -15.00 6.18 7.95
N LEU A 210 -15.07 5.99 6.63
CA LEU A 210 -14.03 5.31 5.86
C LEU A 210 -12.68 6.04 5.98
N ILE A 211 -12.64 7.34 5.70
CA ILE A 211 -11.43 8.17 5.77
C ILE A 211 -10.80 8.12 7.15
N ALA A 212 -11.60 8.28 8.21
CA ALA A 212 -11.09 8.22 9.58
C ALA A 212 -10.45 6.87 9.90
N ARG A 213 -11.02 5.77 9.39
CA ARG A 213 -10.44 4.43 9.58
C ARG A 213 -9.16 4.23 8.77
N MET A 214 -9.11 4.72 7.53
CA MET A 214 -7.90 4.70 6.71
C MET A 214 -6.77 5.50 7.35
N GLU A 215 -7.06 6.68 7.93
CA GLU A 215 -6.07 7.48 8.66
C GLU A 215 -5.47 6.74 9.86
N GLN A 216 -6.29 6.01 10.63
CA GLN A 216 -5.81 5.19 11.74
C GLN A 216 -4.83 4.10 11.28
N VAL A 217 -5.13 3.45 10.16
CA VAL A 217 -4.24 2.42 9.58
C VAL A 217 -2.93 3.04 9.13
N LEU A 218 -2.98 4.18 8.43
CA LEU A 218 -1.79 4.90 7.96
C LEU A 218 -0.88 5.35 9.11
N GLN A 219 -1.44 5.73 10.26
CA GLN A 219 -0.68 6.09 11.46
C GLN A 219 0.15 4.92 12.01
N GLU A 220 -0.38 3.69 11.97
CA GLU A 220 0.37 2.51 12.42
C GLU A 220 1.46 2.09 11.43
N MET A 221 1.37 2.52 10.16
CA MET A 221 2.46 2.40 9.17
C MET A 221 3.58 3.44 9.41
N HIS A 222 3.29 4.62 9.99
CA HIS A 222 4.25 5.71 10.14
C HIS A 222 5.35 5.49 11.18
N LYS A 223 5.05 4.72 12.24
CA LYS A 223 5.99 4.50 13.37
C LYS A 223 7.33 3.85 12.97
N LEU A 224 7.43 3.24 11.79
CA LEU A 224 8.65 2.61 11.27
C LEU A 224 9.41 3.44 10.24
N GLU A 225 8.75 4.40 9.57
CA GLU A 225 9.39 5.27 8.57
C GLU A 225 10.52 6.09 9.19
N THR A 226 10.29 6.63 10.39
CA THR A 226 11.29 7.37 11.17
C THR A 226 12.46 6.50 11.65
N PHE A 227 12.21 5.24 12.03
CA PHE A 227 13.28 4.33 12.43
C PHE A 227 14.12 3.89 11.22
N GLN A 228 13.48 3.70 10.07
CA GLN A 228 14.16 3.30 8.85
C GLN A 228 14.90 4.46 8.18
N GLU A 229 14.40 5.70 8.23
CA GLU A 229 15.17 6.88 7.81
C GLU A 229 16.49 6.96 8.56
N VAL A 230 16.47 6.68 9.87
CA VAL A 230 17.67 6.63 10.71
C VAL A 230 18.56 5.44 10.32
N LEU A 231 18.01 4.26 10.05
CA LEU A 231 18.79 3.09 9.62
C LEU A 231 19.37 3.21 8.20
N GLU A 232 18.65 3.79 7.24
CA GLU A 232 19.17 4.06 5.89
C GLU A 232 20.24 5.15 5.94
N THR A 233 20.05 6.17 6.78
CA THR A 233 21.12 7.13 7.09
C THR A 233 22.34 6.43 7.67
N LEU A 234 22.15 5.51 8.62
CA LEU A 234 23.25 4.73 9.21
C LEU A 234 23.95 3.84 8.17
N LYS A 235 23.20 3.14 7.30
CA LYS A 235 23.76 2.33 6.21
C LYS A 235 24.52 3.19 5.19
N ALA A 236 24.03 4.40 4.90
CA ALA A 236 24.73 5.35 4.05
C ALA A 236 26.06 5.79 4.69
N ILE A 237 26.06 6.09 5.99
CA ILE A 237 27.27 6.42 6.76
C ILE A 237 28.26 5.24 6.74
N ILE A 238 27.81 4.01 6.97
CA ILE A 238 28.67 2.81 6.94
C ILE A 238 29.29 2.61 5.55
N ARG A 239 28.51 2.80 4.47
CA ARG A 239 29.04 2.73 3.09
C ARG A 239 30.09 3.80 2.83
N GLN A 240 29.82 5.04 3.24
CA GLN A 240 30.78 6.15 3.13
C GLN A 240 32.07 5.88 3.91
N GLN A 241 31.98 5.33 5.13
CA GLN A 241 33.15 4.96 5.93
C GLN A 241 33.99 3.86 5.26
N ARG A 242 33.35 2.84 4.67
CA ARG A 242 34.06 1.77 3.94
C ARG A 242 34.79 2.31 2.71
N GLU A 243 34.14 3.19 1.93
CA GLU A 243 34.79 3.84 0.79
C GLU A 243 35.96 4.73 1.22
N LEU A 244 35.80 5.51 2.29
CA LEU A 244 36.88 6.32 2.86
C LEU A 244 38.06 5.45 3.29
N ALA A 245 37.81 4.35 4.01
CA ALA A 245 38.86 3.44 4.46
C ALA A 245 39.64 2.82 3.28
N GLU A 246 38.95 2.40 2.21
CA GLU A 246 39.61 1.88 1.01
C GLU A 246 40.39 2.97 0.26
N LYS A 247 39.85 4.20 0.18
CA LYS A 247 40.58 5.35 -0.39
C LYS A 247 41.85 5.63 0.42
N THR A 248 41.80 5.67 1.75
CA THR A 248 42.97 5.91 2.61
C THR A 248 44.01 4.79 2.49
N LYS A 249 43.59 3.51 2.50
CA LYS A 249 44.49 2.38 2.25
C LYS A 249 45.19 2.49 0.90
N SER A 250 44.45 2.82 -0.15
CA SER A 250 45.02 2.98 -1.49
C SER A 250 46.02 4.14 -1.56
N GLN A 251 45.74 5.26 -0.89
CA GLN A 251 46.65 6.40 -0.79
C GLN A 251 47.90 6.05 0.02
N HIS A 252 47.76 5.40 1.17
CA HIS A 252 48.89 4.93 1.97
C HIS A 252 49.77 3.95 1.17
N LYS A 253 49.17 3.02 0.42
CA LYS A 253 49.91 2.09 -0.43
C LYS A 253 50.67 2.81 -1.55
N LYS A 254 50.04 3.79 -2.20
CA LYS A 254 50.71 4.64 -3.20
C LYS A 254 51.87 5.43 -2.61
N GLN A 255 51.69 6.06 -1.44
CA GLN A 255 52.74 6.81 -0.74
C GLN A 255 53.89 5.90 -0.28
N LEU A 256 53.61 4.68 0.17
CA LEU A 256 54.66 3.72 0.54
C LEU A 256 55.47 3.29 -0.68
N ILE A 257 54.81 3.03 -1.82
CA ILE A 257 55.47 2.67 -3.08
C ILE A 257 56.31 3.84 -3.61
N GLU A 258 55.82 5.08 -3.53
CA GLU A 258 56.61 6.26 -3.90
C GLU A 258 57.82 6.47 -2.98
N LYS A 259 57.67 6.27 -1.66
CA LYS A 259 58.78 6.34 -0.72
C LYS A 259 59.81 5.22 -0.94
N LEU A 260 59.37 4.00 -1.23
CA LEU A 260 60.25 2.87 -1.55
C LEU A 260 61.00 3.10 -2.87
N LYS A 261 60.33 3.64 -3.90
CA LYS A 261 60.99 4.08 -5.15
C LYS A 261 61.97 5.23 -4.91
N GLY A 262 61.65 6.17 -4.02
CA GLY A 262 62.53 7.27 -3.62
C GLY A 262 63.73 6.83 -2.77
N LEU A 263 63.67 5.66 -2.14
CA LEU A 263 64.73 5.06 -1.32
C LEU A 263 65.63 4.07 -2.08
N GLY A 264 65.41 3.87 -3.39
CA GLY A 264 66.35 3.14 -4.25
C GLY A 264 66.42 1.62 -4.03
N LEU A 265 65.36 0.98 -3.55
CA LEU A 265 65.26 -0.48 -3.51
C LEU A 265 64.30 -0.93 -4.62
N GLU A 266 64.84 -1.31 -5.78
CA GLU A 266 64.08 -2.06 -6.77
C GLU A 266 63.89 -3.51 -6.27
N PRO A 267 62.68 -4.09 -6.40
CA PRO A 267 62.45 -5.49 -6.10
C PRO A 267 62.97 -6.36 -7.27
N GLU A 268 63.81 -7.35 -6.97
CA GLU A 268 63.93 -8.58 -7.76
C GLU A 268 62.69 -9.47 -7.55
#